data_AF-A0A7K3F3I1-F1
#
_entry.id   AF-A0A7K3F3I1-F1
#
_cell.length_a   1.000
_cell.length_b   1.000
_cell.length_c   1.000
_cell.angle_alpha   90.00
_cell.angle_beta   90.00
_cell.angle_gamma   90.00
#
_symmetry.space_group_name_H-M   'P 1'
#
loop_
_entity.id
_entity.type
_entity.pdbx_description
1 polymer ?
#
loop_
_entity_poly.entity_id
_entity_poly.type
_entity_poly.pdbx_seq_one_letter_code
_entity_poly.pdbx_strand_id
1 'polypeptide(L)' 'ARFVETVLAAERSDVYAYRVDVTNVPGARAMLEEWRLTPAGTGTRVRWTFAADGTAPFRFVLDRARPGL' A
#
# COMPACT_ATOMS: atom_id res chain seq x y z
N ALA A 1 19.35 2.26 -0.47
CA ALA A 1 18.12 2.53 0.29
C ALA A 1 17.61 1.21 0.85
N ARG A 2 17.18 1.18 2.12
CA ARG A 2 16.67 -0.04 2.77
C ARG A 2 15.15 0.07 2.87
N PHE A 3 14.47 -0.99 2.48
CA PHE A 3 13.06 -1.19 2.78
C PHE A 3 12.93 -2.34 3.78
N VAL A 4 12.09 -2.17 4.79
CA VAL A 4 11.75 -3.24 5.73
C VAL A 4 10.23 -3.29 5.80
N GLU A 5 9.70 -4.47 5.58
CA GLU A 5 8.27 -4.71 5.49
C GLU A 5 7.89 -5.82 6.46
N THR A 6 6.83 -5.59 7.21
CA THR A 6 6.21 -6.60 8.05
C THR A 6 4.91 -7.04 7.40
N VAL A 7 4.84 -8.32 7.02
CA VAL A 7 3.60 -8.93 6.53
C VAL A 7 2.59 -8.99 7.68
N LEU A 8 1.43 -8.36 7.48
CA LEU A 8 0.32 -8.34 8.43
C LEU A 8 -0.71 -9.43 8.12
N ALA A 9 -0.93 -9.73 6.84
CA ALA A 9 -1.82 -10.79 6.38
C ALA A 9 -1.28 -11.41 5.10
N ALA A 10 -1.39 -12.73 4.98
CA ALA A 10 -1.03 -13.47 3.78
C ALA A 10 -1.93 -14.71 3.68
N GLU A 11 -3.08 -14.52 3.04
CA GLU A 11 -4.05 -15.57 2.77
C GLU A 11 -4.03 -15.88 1.28
N ARG A 12 -3.86 -17.17 0.95
CA ARG A 12 -3.73 -17.61 -0.43
C ARG A 12 -4.98 -17.20 -1.22
N SER A 13 -4.77 -16.50 -2.33
CA SER A 13 -5.80 -16.09 -3.29
C SER A 13 -6.83 -15.07 -2.79
N ASP A 14 -6.74 -14.59 -1.55
CA ASP A 14 -7.74 -13.69 -0.95
C ASP A 14 -7.14 -12.34 -0.54
N VAL A 15 -6.15 -12.33 0.35
CA VAL A 15 -5.57 -11.09 0.88
C VAL A 15 -4.07 -11.17 1.09
N TYR A 16 -3.38 -10.08 0.73
CA TYR A 16 -2.00 -9.84 1.10
C TYR A 16 -1.87 -8.42 1.64
N ALA A 17 -1.38 -8.28 2.88
CA ALA A 17 -1.24 -6.98 3.51
C ALA A 17 0.12 -6.88 4.21
N TYR A 18 0.76 -5.72 4.08
CA TYR A 18 2.03 -5.45 4.73
C TYR A 18 2.13 -4.00 5.17
N ARG A 19 2.94 -3.77 6.22
CA ARG A 19 3.34 -2.45 6.69
C ARG A 19 4.79 -2.21 6.32
N VAL A 20 5.09 -1.03 5.80
CA VAL A 20 6.46 -0.59 5.56
C VAL A 20 6.98 0.08 6.83
N ASP A 21 7.93 -0.57 7.50
CA ASP A 21 8.55 -0.09 8.74
C ASP A 21 9.75 0.83 8.46
N VAL A 22 10.46 0.58 7.36
CA VAL A 22 11.59 1.42 6.92
C VAL A 22 11.43 1.70 5.44
N THR A 23 11.57 2.96 5.06
CA THR A 23 11.54 3.43 3.67
C THR A 23 12.52 4.59 3.47
N ASN A 24 13.00 4.77 2.25
CA ASN A 24 13.77 5.95 1.85
C ASN A 24 12.90 7.07 1.25
N VAL A 25 11.57 6.90 1.23
CA VAL A 25 10.64 7.89 0.70
C VAL A 25 10.68 9.15 1.59
N PRO A 26 11.09 10.31 1.05
CA PRO A 26 11.18 11.53 1.84
C PRO A 26 9.81 11.93 2.41
N GLY A 27 9.78 12.15 3.73
CA GLY A 27 8.58 12.59 4.42
C GLY A 27 7.57 11.49 4.75
N ALA A 28 7.74 10.26 4.29
CA ALA A 28 6.93 9.13 4.76
C ALA A 28 7.28 8.78 6.21
N ARG A 29 6.27 8.50 7.03
CA ARG A 29 6.41 8.06 8.44
C ARG A 29 5.89 6.66 8.67
N ALA A 30 4.77 6.32 8.02
CA ALA A 30 4.19 4.99 8.06
C ALA A 30 3.45 4.75 6.74
N MET A 31 3.54 3.54 6.22
CA MET A 31 2.81 3.12 5.03
C MET A 31 2.29 1.70 5.22
N LEU A 32 1.12 1.43 4.67
CA LEU A 32 0.48 0.13 4.67
C LEU A 32 -0.20 -0.09 3.33
N GLU A 33 -0.06 -1.31 2.83
CA GLU A 33 -0.73 -1.75 1.62
C GLU A 33 -1.56 -2.99 1.91
N GLU A 34 -2.80 -2.98 1.44
CA GLU A 34 -3.68 -4.15 1.41
C GLU A 34 -4.06 -4.45 -0.03
N TRP A 35 -3.90 -5.70 -0.41
CA TRP A 35 -4.25 -6.25 -1.71
C TRP A 35 -5.34 -7.28 -1.49
N ARG A 36 -6.57 -6.99 -1.91
CA ARG A 36 -7.66 -7.96 -1.91
C ARG A 36 -7.90 -8.47 -3.31
N LEU A 37 -7.91 -9.79 -3.45
CA LEU A 37 -8.08 -10.49 -4.70
C LEU A 37 -9.47 -11.10 -4.73
N THR A 38 -10.18 -10.90 -5.84
CA THR A 38 -11.48 -11.55 -6.06
C THR A 38 -11.52 -12.08 -7.49
N PRO A 39 -12.05 -13.30 -7.73
CA PRO A 39 -12.21 -13.81 -9.08
C PRO A 39 -13.07 -12.87 -9.95
N ALA A 40 -12.65 -12.66 -11.20
CA ALA A 40 -13.35 -11.81 -12.16
C ALA A 40 -13.34 -12.47 -13.54
N GLY A 41 -14.23 -13.45 -13.74
CA GLY A 41 -14.29 -14.24 -14.97
C GLY A 41 -13.01 -15.03 -15.19
N THR A 42 -12.29 -14.76 -16.29
CA THR A 42 -10.98 -15.35 -16.58
C THR A 42 -9.81 -14.62 -15.94
N GLY A 43 -10.06 -13.58 -15.14
CA GLY A 43 -9.04 -12.77 -14.46
C GLY A 43 -9.30 -12.60 -12.97
N THR A 44 -8.56 -11.68 -12.36
CA THR A 44 -8.66 -11.34 -10.95
C THR A 44 -8.89 -9.84 -10.81
N ARG A 45 -9.93 -9.46 -10.08
CA ARG A 45 -10.11 -8.08 -9.64
C ARG A 45 -9.28 -7.86 -8.39
N VAL A 46 -8.35 -6.92 -8.48
CA VAL A 46 -7.54 -6.44 -7.36
C VAL A 46 -8.19 -5.19 -6.80
N ARG A 47 -8.49 -5.19 -5.50
CA ARG A 47 -8.75 -3.97 -4.75
C ARG A 47 -7.51 -3.67 -3.95
N TRP A 48 -6.80 -2.64 -4.37
CA TRP A 48 -5.61 -2.15 -3.68
C TRP A 48 -6.01 -0.99 -2.76
N THR A 49 -5.66 -1.10 -1.50
CA THR A 49 -5.84 -0.04 -0.50
C THR A 49 -4.48 0.40 -0.02
N PHE A 50 -4.17 1.68 -0.24
CA PHE A 50 -2.93 2.30 0.18
C PHE A 50 -3.21 3.32 1.29
N ALA A 51 -2.61 3.10 2.46
CA ALA A 51 -2.67 4.03 3.58
C ALA A 51 -1.27 4.55 3.89
N ALA A 52 -1.13 5.86 4.00
CA ALA A 52 0.16 6.47 4.30
C ALA A 52 0.01 7.66 5.25
N ASP A 53 0.97 7.77 6.16
CA ASP A 53 1.21 8.93 7.00
C ASP A 53 2.59 9.51 6.71
N GLY A 54 2.71 10.82 6.91
CA GLY A 54 3.94 11.53 6.70
C GLY A 54 3.85 13.03 6.94
N THR A 55 4.88 13.73 6.49
CA THR A 55 4.94 15.18 6.52
C THR A 55 3.84 15.80 5.65
N ALA A 56 3.51 17.07 5.90
CA ALA A 56 2.47 17.76 5.14
C ALA A 56 2.75 17.81 3.61
N PRO A 57 3.98 18.07 3.14
CA PRO A 57 4.29 18.02 1.71
C PRO A 57 4.08 16.62 1.10
N PHE A 58 4.47 15.56 1.82
CA PHE A 58 4.29 14.19 1.38
C PHE A 58 2.80 13.84 1.22
N ARG A 59 1.99 14.13 2.25
CA ARG A 59 0.54 13.91 2.20
C ARG A 59 -0.12 14.74 1.09
N PHE A 60 0.30 15.98 0.90
CA PHE A 60 -0.20 16.84 -0.17
C PHE A 60 0.06 16.24 -1.57
N VAL A 61 1.26 15.69 -1.81
CA VAL A 61 1.58 15.03 -3.08
C VAL A 61 0.74 13.76 -3.26
N LEU A 62 0.60 12.93 -2.22
CA LEU A 62 -0.23 11.72 -2.27
C LEU A 62 -1.69 12.02 -2.56
N ASP A 63 -2.27 13.02 -1.91
CA ASP A 63 -3.67 13.42 -2.12
C ASP A 63 -3.92 13.84 -3.57
N ARG A 64 -2.91 14.41 -4.25
CA ARG A 64 -2.99 14.78 -5.67
C ARG A 64 -2.74 13.62 -6.62
N ALA A 65 -1.97 12.62 -6.21
CA ALA A 65 -1.78 11.40 -6.97
C ALA A 65 -2.99 10.46 -6.90
N ARG A 66 -3.81 10.57 -5.84
CA ARG A 66 -4.94 9.68 -5.51
C ARG A 66 -5.87 9.29 -6.68
N PRO A 67 -6.26 10.18 -7.63
CA PRO A 67 -7.12 9.78 -8.74
C PRO A 67 -6.46 8.83 -9.76
N GLY A 68 -5.13 8.75 -9.79
CA GLY A 68 -4.36 7.87 -10.67
C GLY A 68 -3.78 6.64 -9.97
N LEU A 69 -4.10 6.46 -8.69
CA LEU A 69 -3.77 5.28 -7.87
C LEU A 69 -5.01 4.39 -7.75
#